data_AF-A0AAW1YXH7-F1
#
_entry.id   AF-A0AAW1YXH7-F1
#
_cell.length_a   1.000
_cell.length_b   1.000
_cell.length_c   1.000
_cell.angle_alpha   90.00
_cell.angle_beta   90.00
_cell.angle_gamma   90.00
#
_symmetry.space_group_name_H-M   'P 1'
#
loop_
_entity.id
_entity.type
_entity.pdbx_description
1 polymer ?
#
loop_
_entity_poly.entity_id
_entity_poly.type
_entity_poly.pdbx_seq_one_letter_code
_entity_poly.pdbx_strand_id
1 'polypeptide(L)'
;MLSVGILKVVTFQVVLVSNVHRTFILINYGDIAETEQIWLAGYNTADSVNSFTIPVTSAPELSSSSNINVNGRSSFHVDGSANLPTNFLASGDGEIVNPTADDGSSDVIFLQQPFKYFGRTYNRIFVNNNGHLTFTEPLSAYNPSLDSGRDIIAPLWTRLDNRRGGTISYREDKSSAVLAQATAAVKRYFPSIPFAATSAFVATWDSVPYYNGGGVRHTIIFDFQ
;
A
#
# COMPACT_ATOMS: atom_id res chain seq x y z
N MET A 1 30.39 -21.39 7.86
CA MET A 1 29.14 -21.50 7.08
C MET A 1 28.67 -20.08 6.78
N LEU A 2 28.77 -19.63 5.53
CA LEU A 2 28.30 -18.29 5.14
C LEU A 2 26.77 -18.32 5.14
N SER A 3 26.15 -17.67 6.13
CA SER A 3 24.71 -17.39 6.07
C SER A 3 24.51 -16.32 5.01
N VAL A 4 24.08 -16.72 3.81
CA VAL A 4 23.51 -15.77 2.83
C VAL A 4 22.25 -15.20 3.49
N GLY A 5 22.34 -13.98 3.99
CA GLY A 5 21.20 -13.32 4.61
C GLY A 5 20.15 -13.03 3.55
N ILE A 6 19.03 -13.75 3.57
CA ILE A 6 17.87 -13.42 2.75
C ILE A 6 17.34 -12.07 3.24
N LEU A 7 17.28 -11.09 2.34
CA LEU A 7 16.68 -9.79 2.63
C LEU A 7 15.20 -10.01 2.95
N LYS A 8 14.75 -9.44 4.06
CA LYS A 8 13.34 -9.41 4.43
C LYS A 8 12.68 -8.29 3.67
N VAL A 9 11.64 -8.63 2.90
CA VAL A 9 10.98 -7.76 1.94
C VAL A 9 9.50 -7.58 2.26
N VAL A 10 8.92 -6.55 1.67
CA VAL A 10 7.49 -6.27 1.73
C VAL A 10 6.93 -6.08 0.33
N THR A 11 5.72 -6.60 0.11
CA THR A 11 4.92 -6.39 -1.09
C THR A 11 3.54 -5.87 -0.69
N PHE A 12 3.17 -4.69 -1.16
CA PHE A 12 1.84 -4.12 -0.96
C PHE A 12 1.48 -3.14 -2.09
N GLN A 13 0.18 -2.92 -2.27
CA GLN A 13 -0.38 -2.04 -3.29
C GLN A 13 -1.50 -1.19 -2.70
N VAL A 14 -1.56 0.06 -3.11
CA VAL A 14 -2.70 0.95 -2.86
C VAL A 14 -3.33 1.35 -4.17
N VAL A 15 -4.67 1.31 -4.20
CA VAL A 15 -5.48 1.71 -5.34
C VAL A 15 -6.42 2.81 -4.89
N LEU A 16 -6.20 4.02 -5.41
CA LEU A 16 -7.11 5.15 -5.25
C LEU A 16 -8.11 5.13 -6.40
N VAL A 17 -9.32 4.68 -6.12
CA VAL A 17 -10.36 4.51 -7.14
C VAL A 17 -11.33 5.68 -7.05
N SER A 18 -11.68 6.27 -8.19
CA SER A 18 -12.59 7.41 -8.21
C SER A 18 -13.62 7.33 -9.33
N ASN A 19 -14.74 8.00 -9.10
CA ASN A 19 -15.59 8.54 -10.14
C ASN A 19 -15.85 10.03 -9.88
N VAL A 20 -16.72 10.66 -10.68
CA VAL A 20 -17.01 12.10 -10.55
C VAL A 20 -17.61 12.49 -9.18
N HIS A 21 -18.18 11.54 -8.44
CA HIS A 21 -18.88 11.78 -7.18
C HIS A 21 -18.15 11.24 -5.95
N ARG A 22 -17.47 10.09 -6.06
CA ARG A 22 -16.97 9.31 -4.93
C ARG A 22 -15.56 8.82 -5.17
N THR A 23 -14.83 8.66 -4.07
CA THR A 23 -13.47 8.13 -4.02
C THR A 23 -13.38 7.04 -2.97
N PHE A 24 -12.51 6.07 -3.22
CA PHE A 24 -12.23 4.95 -2.34
C PHE A 24 -10.72 4.69 -2.30
N ILE A 25 -10.25 4.25 -1.14
CA ILE A 25 -8.87 3.79 -0.93
C ILE A 25 -8.97 2.28 -0.72
N LEU A 26 -8.34 1.52 -1.60
CA LEU A 26 -8.19 0.08 -1.47
C LEU A 26 -6.72 -0.22 -1.18
N ILE A 27 -6.46 -1.07 -0.20
CA ILE A 27 -5.11 -1.49 0.17
C ILE A 27 -5.04 -3.01 0.07
N ASN A 28 -4.03 -3.50 -0.64
CA ASN A 28 -3.77 -4.91 -0.85
C ASN A 28 -2.38 -5.23 -0.30
N TYR A 29 -2.30 -6.21 0.62
CA TYR A 29 -1.03 -6.69 1.15
C TYR A 29 -0.68 -8.04 0.49
N GLY A 30 0.58 -8.17 0.09
CA GLY A 30 1.22 -9.40 -0.36
C GLY A 30 2.02 -10.02 0.79
N ASP A 31 3.25 -10.45 0.52
CA ASP A 31 4.16 -10.88 1.59
C ASP A 31 4.67 -9.66 2.36
N ILE A 32 4.50 -9.65 3.68
CA ILE A 32 5.03 -8.61 4.56
C ILE A 32 5.89 -9.31 5.60
N ALA A 33 7.21 -9.25 5.44
CA ALA A 33 8.12 -9.88 6.38
C ALA A 33 8.10 -9.19 7.77
N GLU A 34 8.35 -9.96 8.82
CA GLU A 34 8.47 -9.46 10.20
C GLU A 34 9.59 -8.43 10.33
N THR A 35 9.41 -7.41 11.18
CA THR A 35 10.40 -6.33 11.39
C THR A 35 10.39 -5.79 12.82
N GLU A 36 11.58 -5.38 13.29
CA GLU A 36 11.74 -4.63 14.55
C GLU A 36 11.73 -3.11 14.31
N GLN A 37 11.69 -2.66 13.05
CA GLN A 37 11.59 -1.25 12.74
C GLN A 37 10.25 -0.70 13.22
N ILE A 38 10.21 0.59 13.57
CA ILE A 38 8.95 1.28 13.78
C ILE A 38 8.20 1.30 12.44
N TRP A 39 6.93 0.95 12.47
CA TRP A 39 6.04 0.98 11.32
C TRP A 39 4.64 1.43 11.74
N LEU A 40 3.87 1.90 10.76
CA LEU A 40 2.44 2.15 10.91
C LEU A 40 1.72 1.88 9.59
N ALA A 41 0.41 1.69 9.68
CA ALA A 41 -0.44 1.51 8.52
C ALA A 41 -1.77 2.23 8.78
N GLY A 42 -2.26 3.00 7.82
CA GLY A 42 -3.45 3.84 7.99
C GLY A 42 -3.49 5.07 7.10
N TYR A 43 -4.20 6.09 7.56
CA TYR A 43 -4.27 7.38 6.90
C TYR A 43 -4.49 8.50 7.91
N ASN A 44 -4.14 9.72 7.54
CA ASN A 44 -4.48 10.91 8.31
C ASN A 44 -4.68 12.13 7.41
N THR A 45 -5.50 13.05 7.89
CA THR A 45 -5.68 14.37 7.29
C THR A 45 -4.77 15.38 7.96
N ALA A 46 -4.39 16.44 7.25
CA ALA A 46 -3.47 17.46 7.75
C ALA A 46 -3.98 18.19 9.00
N ASP A 47 -5.31 18.25 9.18
CA ASP A 47 -5.98 18.80 10.37
C ASP A 47 -6.31 17.74 11.42
N SER A 48 -5.93 16.48 11.18
CA SER A 48 -6.16 15.32 12.05
C SER A 48 -7.63 15.07 12.42
N VAL A 49 -8.57 15.68 11.67
CA VAL A 49 -10.02 15.51 11.87
C VAL A 49 -10.47 14.12 11.42
N ASN A 50 -9.88 13.61 10.34
CA ASN A 50 -10.11 12.26 9.84
C ASN A 50 -8.79 11.49 9.86
N SER A 51 -8.75 10.46 10.70
CA SER A 51 -7.56 9.62 10.88
C SER A 51 -7.98 8.18 11.14
N PHE A 52 -7.18 7.23 10.69
CA PHE A 52 -7.35 5.83 11.05
C PHE A 52 -6.00 5.14 11.07
N THR A 53 -5.78 4.29 12.06
CA THR A 53 -4.63 3.38 12.14
C THR A 53 -5.15 1.95 12.15
N ILE A 54 -4.55 1.10 11.32
CA ILE A 54 -4.91 -0.32 11.26
C ILE A 54 -4.46 -0.97 12.58
N PRO A 55 -5.37 -1.57 13.37
CA PRO A 55 -5.08 -2.03 14.73
C PRO A 55 -4.50 -3.46 14.70
N VAL A 56 -3.28 -3.59 14.20
CA VAL A 56 -2.49 -4.83 14.21
C VAL A 56 -1.28 -4.71 15.13
N THR A 57 -0.81 -5.84 15.62
CA THR A 57 0.27 -5.92 16.60
C THR A 57 1.64 -6.18 15.97
N SER A 58 1.68 -6.75 14.76
CA SER A 58 2.91 -6.96 13.98
C SER A 58 2.72 -6.61 12.50
N ALA A 59 3.83 -6.35 11.79
CA ALA A 59 3.77 -5.99 10.37
C ALA A 59 3.21 -7.15 9.51
N PRO A 60 3.57 -8.43 9.71
CA PRO A 60 2.99 -9.53 8.95
C PRO A 60 1.48 -9.67 9.15
N GLU A 61 0.96 -9.23 10.30
CA GLU A 61 -0.49 -9.19 10.51
C GLU A 61 -1.19 -8.26 9.51
N LEU A 62 -0.53 -7.32 8.84
CA LEU A 62 -1.15 -6.56 7.74
C LEU A 62 -1.60 -7.47 6.59
N SER A 63 -0.79 -8.49 6.26
CA SER A 63 -1.16 -9.52 5.28
C SER A 63 -2.29 -10.44 5.79
N SER A 64 -2.47 -10.50 7.11
CA SER A 64 -3.39 -11.42 7.77
C SER A 64 -4.39 -10.76 8.74
N SER A 65 -4.77 -9.48 8.60
CA SER A 65 -5.67 -8.75 9.51
C SER A 65 -6.91 -8.20 8.80
N SER A 66 -8.07 -8.28 9.46
CA SER A 66 -9.39 -7.92 8.92
C SER A 66 -10.15 -7.00 9.84
N ASN A 67 -10.91 -6.05 9.27
CA ASN A 67 -11.93 -5.28 9.95
C ASN A 67 -13.37 -5.82 9.71
N ILE A 68 -13.54 -7.07 9.27
CA ILE A 68 -14.86 -7.67 8.92
C ILE A 68 -15.19 -9.00 9.65
N ASN A 69 -14.70 -9.21 10.87
CA ASN A 69 -14.99 -10.40 11.70
C ASN A 69 -14.58 -11.76 11.09
N VAL A 70 -13.41 -11.81 10.44
CA VAL A 70 -12.70 -13.05 10.06
C VAL A 70 -11.20 -12.84 10.28
N ASN A 71 -10.45 -13.79 10.87
CA ASN A 71 -8.99 -13.69 11.05
C ASN A 71 -8.23 -13.88 9.72
N GLY A 72 -7.25 -13.05 9.39
CA GLY A 72 -7.54 -11.69 9.01
C GLY A 72 -7.18 -11.37 7.56
N ARG A 73 -7.93 -10.42 7.02
CA ARG A 73 -7.82 -9.80 5.70
C ARG A 73 -8.88 -8.71 5.57
N SER A 74 -8.53 -7.60 4.95
CA SER A 74 -9.37 -7.04 3.89
C SER A 74 -8.81 -7.61 2.57
N SER A 75 -9.30 -8.65 1.85
CA SER A 75 -10.48 -9.54 1.93
C SER A 75 -10.23 -10.96 1.34
N PHE A 76 -11.02 -11.94 1.81
CA PHE A 76 -11.32 -13.35 1.43
C PHE A 76 -10.48 -14.19 0.44
N HIS A 77 -9.95 -15.35 0.87
CA HIS A 77 -10.54 -16.70 0.72
C HIS A 77 -9.66 -17.74 1.46
N VAL A 78 -10.28 -18.51 2.35
CA VAL A 78 -9.78 -19.79 2.87
C VAL A 78 -10.53 -20.86 2.07
N ASP A 79 -9.89 -21.97 1.78
CA ASP A 79 -10.35 -23.12 0.98
C ASP A 79 -10.03 -22.96 -0.51
N GLY A 80 -8.95 -23.64 -0.92
CA GLY A 80 -8.28 -23.52 -2.20
C GLY A 80 -9.14 -23.86 -3.41
N SER A 81 -9.83 -22.86 -3.96
CA SER A 81 -10.39 -22.89 -5.30
C SER A 81 -9.96 -21.63 -6.07
N ALA A 82 -9.43 -21.86 -7.26
CA ALA A 82 -8.94 -20.82 -8.17
C ALA A 82 -10.12 -20.03 -8.75
N ASN A 83 -10.02 -18.69 -8.63
CA ASN A 83 -10.59 -17.62 -9.47
C ASN A 83 -11.13 -16.46 -8.61
N LEU A 84 -10.22 -15.74 -7.95
CA LEU A 84 -10.42 -14.33 -7.63
C LEU A 84 -9.79 -13.51 -8.77
N PRO A 85 -10.31 -12.33 -9.15
CA PRO A 85 -9.40 -11.35 -9.77
C PRO A 85 -8.24 -11.17 -8.78
N THR A 86 -7.01 -11.27 -9.28
CA THR A 86 -5.79 -11.08 -8.47
C THR A 86 -5.95 -9.82 -7.65
N ASN A 87 -5.90 -9.92 -6.31
CA ASN A 87 -6.10 -8.75 -5.43
C ASN A 87 -5.12 -7.61 -5.76
N PHE A 88 -3.97 -7.95 -6.34
CA PHE A 88 -3.09 -7.02 -7.02
C PHE A 88 -3.58 -6.78 -8.44
N LEU A 89 -3.78 -5.51 -8.78
CA LEU A 89 -3.82 -5.11 -10.17
C LEU A 89 -2.44 -5.41 -10.76
N ALA A 90 -2.42 -6.20 -11.83
CA ALA A 90 -1.19 -6.54 -12.53
C ALA A 90 -0.46 -5.27 -13.00
N SER A 91 0.85 -5.38 -13.22
CA SER A 91 1.59 -4.39 -14.00
C SER A 91 0.87 -4.14 -15.32
N GLY A 92 0.86 -2.88 -15.74
CA GLY A 92 0.11 -2.44 -16.90
C GLY A 92 0.84 -1.36 -17.67
N ASP A 93 0.33 -1.05 -18.86
CA ASP A 93 0.88 0.01 -19.70
C ASP A 93 0.90 1.35 -18.96
N GLY A 94 1.99 2.11 -19.13
CA GLY A 94 2.17 3.40 -18.46
C GLY A 94 2.62 3.30 -17.00
N GLU A 95 3.05 2.12 -16.54
CA GLU A 95 3.73 1.98 -15.25
C GLU A 95 5.07 2.71 -15.24
N ILE A 96 5.23 3.59 -14.25
CA ILE A 96 6.44 4.37 -14.02
C ILE A 96 7.13 3.83 -12.77
N VAL A 97 8.40 3.50 -12.89
CA VAL A 97 9.24 3.06 -11.76
C VAL A 97 9.73 4.28 -11.00
N ASN A 98 9.51 4.27 -9.69
CA ASN A 98 9.98 5.31 -8.79
C ASN A 98 11.50 5.28 -8.65
N PRO A 99 12.18 6.43 -8.52
CA PRO A 99 13.63 6.46 -8.34
C PRO A 99 14.09 5.65 -7.12
N THR A 100 15.27 5.03 -7.26
CA THR A 100 15.93 4.37 -6.13
C THR A 100 16.58 5.40 -5.22
N ALA A 101 16.18 5.41 -3.96
CA ALA A 101 16.63 6.37 -2.94
C ALA A 101 16.25 5.86 -1.54
N ASP A 102 16.96 6.31 -0.50
CA ASP A 102 16.72 5.93 0.90
C ASP A 102 15.36 6.47 1.39
N ASP A 103 15.32 7.74 1.80
CA ASP A 103 14.09 8.43 2.22
C ASP A 103 13.53 9.30 1.08
N GLY A 104 13.54 8.74 -0.13
CA GLY A 104 13.18 9.41 -1.37
C GLY A 104 11.68 9.35 -1.70
N SER A 105 11.31 10.06 -2.75
CA SER A 105 9.94 10.12 -3.28
C SER A 105 9.97 10.27 -4.79
N SER A 106 8.85 10.01 -5.43
CA SER A 106 8.61 10.43 -6.82
C SER A 106 8.71 11.95 -6.95
N ASP A 107 8.96 12.41 -8.18
CA ASP A 107 8.56 13.76 -8.60
C ASP A 107 7.04 13.94 -8.47
N VAL A 108 6.57 15.18 -8.65
CA VAL A 108 5.12 15.45 -8.65
C VAL A 108 4.41 14.68 -9.75
N ILE A 109 3.39 13.91 -9.38
CA ILE A 109 2.54 13.19 -10.32
C ILE A 109 1.23 13.96 -10.46
N PHE A 110 0.95 14.49 -11.64
CA PHE A 110 -0.33 15.15 -11.93
C PHE A 110 -1.40 14.13 -12.28
N LEU A 111 -2.47 14.08 -11.49
CA LEU A 111 -3.62 13.21 -11.70
C LEU A 111 -4.47 13.75 -12.84
N GLN A 112 -4.78 12.91 -13.82
CA GLN A 112 -5.67 13.26 -14.93
C GLN A 112 -7.12 13.44 -14.44
N GLN A 113 -7.51 12.73 -13.38
CA GLN A 113 -8.75 12.95 -12.67
C GLN A 113 -8.47 13.35 -11.21
N PRO A 114 -8.96 14.52 -10.75
CA PRO A 114 -8.73 14.93 -9.36
C PRO A 114 -9.27 13.93 -8.35
N PHE A 115 -8.46 13.62 -7.33
CA PHE A 115 -8.82 12.75 -6.23
C PHE A 115 -9.39 13.58 -5.07
N LYS A 116 -10.57 13.19 -4.58
CA LYS A 116 -11.16 13.77 -3.37
C LYS A 116 -10.73 12.98 -2.14
N TYR A 117 -10.15 13.66 -1.16
CA TYR A 117 -9.71 13.10 0.11
C TYR A 117 -10.32 13.92 1.25
N PHE A 118 -11.31 13.36 1.96
CA PHE A 118 -12.03 14.02 3.06
C PHE A 118 -12.48 15.46 2.77
N GLY A 119 -13.14 15.68 1.63
CA GLY A 119 -13.65 16.99 1.21
C GLY A 119 -12.62 17.90 0.53
N ARG A 120 -11.33 17.55 0.59
CA ARG A 120 -10.25 18.22 -0.15
C ARG A 120 -10.09 17.60 -1.52
N THR A 121 -9.74 18.39 -2.53
CA THR A 121 -9.57 17.92 -3.91
C THR A 121 -8.13 18.12 -4.33
N TYR A 122 -7.48 17.06 -4.78
CA TYR A 122 -6.09 17.02 -5.19
C TYR A 122 -5.94 16.64 -6.65
N ASN A 123 -5.16 17.42 -7.38
CA ASN A 123 -4.76 17.13 -8.76
C ASN A 123 -3.32 16.61 -8.84
N ARG A 124 -2.68 16.36 -7.70
CA ARG A 124 -1.30 15.88 -7.62
C ARG A 124 -1.15 14.87 -6.49
N ILE A 125 -0.16 14.00 -6.64
CA ILE A 125 0.20 12.97 -5.66
C ILE A 125 1.71 12.69 -5.72
N PHE A 126 2.26 12.17 -4.63
CA PHE A 126 3.64 11.75 -4.52
C PHE A 126 3.70 10.33 -3.94
N VAL A 127 4.56 9.48 -4.50
CA VAL A 127 4.79 8.11 -4.04
C VAL A 127 6.12 8.04 -3.32
N ASN A 128 6.09 7.78 -2.01
CA ASN A 128 7.29 7.77 -1.17
C ASN A 128 7.92 6.37 -1.11
N ASN A 129 9.25 6.31 -1.07
CA ASN A 129 9.97 5.03 -1.00
C ASN A 129 9.68 4.27 0.29
N ASN A 130 9.40 4.98 1.38
CA ASN A 130 9.05 4.43 2.68
C ASN A 130 7.57 4.02 2.81
N GLY A 131 6.82 3.88 1.70
CA GLY A 131 5.55 3.17 1.71
C GLY A 131 4.29 4.00 2.00
N HIS A 132 4.32 5.29 1.68
CA HIS A 132 3.18 6.18 1.84
C HIS A 132 3.00 7.12 0.65
N LEU A 133 1.80 7.71 0.58
CA LEU A 133 1.40 8.71 -0.41
C LEU A 133 1.11 10.04 0.28
N THR A 134 1.48 11.14 -0.36
CA THR A 134 1.10 12.52 0.04
C THR A 134 0.56 13.28 -1.15
N PHE A 135 -0.16 14.39 -0.91
CA PHE A 135 -0.88 15.13 -1.96
C PHE A 135 -0.42 16.58 -2.18
N THR A 136 0.49 17.10 -1.34
CA THR A 136 0.93 18.50 -1.40
C THR A 136 2.39 18.61 -1.79
N GLU A 137 3.26 17.88 -1.12
CA GLU A 137 4.71 17.86 -1.33
C GLU A 137 5.26 16.56 -0.71
N PRO A 138 6.44 16.10 -1.16
CA PRO A 138 7.06 14.90 -0.61
C PRO A 138 7.41 15.08 0.87
N LEU A 139 7.41 13.98 1.61
CA LEU A 139 7.81 13.93 3.01
C LEU A 139 9.09 13.08 3.15
N SER A 140 10.22 13.72 3.40
CA SER A 140 11.48 13.01 3.69
C SER A 140 11.59 12.76 5.19
N ALA A 141 10.93 11.70 5.66
CA ALA A 141 10.98 11.26 7.04
C ALA A 141 11.13 9.74 7.12
N TYR A 142 12.12 9.30 7.90
CA TYR A 142 12.42 7.89 8.11
C TYR A 142 11.55 7.26 9.21
N ASN A 143 11.22 8.03 10.24
CA ASN A 143 10.34 7.60 11.33
C ASN A 143 8.88 7.85 10.95
N PRO A 144 8.02 6.83 11.02
CA PRO A 144 6.62 7.00 10.68
C PRO A 144 5.86 7.88 11.68
N SER A 145 5.09 8.85 11.17
CA SER A 145 4.13 9.63 11.97
C SER A 145 2.94 10.05 11.11
N LEU A 146 1.75 9.51 11.40
CA LEU A 146 0.54 9.93 10.69
C LEU A 146 0.17 11.39 10.97
N ASP A 147 0.52 11.93 12.15
CA ASP A 147 0.33 13.34 12.49
C ASP A 147 1.49 14.20 11.98
N SER A 148 1.68 14.18 10.66
CA SER A 148 2.74 14.92 9.98
C SER A 148 2.32 16.33 9.54
N GLY A 149 1.09 16.74 9.86
CA GLY A 149 0.47 17.96 9.29
C GLY A 149 0.19 17.85 7.79
N ARG A 150 0.12 16.62 7.25
CA ARG A 150 -0.12 16.33 5.84
C ARG A 150 -1.30 15.39 5.65
N ASP A 151 -2.01 15.57 4.55
CA ASP A 151 -2.89 14.53 4.04
C ASP A 151 -2.03 13.38 3.53
N ILE A 152 -2.17 12.21 4.16
CA ILE A 152 -1.30 11.05 3.99
C ILE A 152 -2.11 9.76 3.97
N ILE A 153 -1.73 8.86 3.05
CA ILE A 153 -2.20 7.48 3.02
C ILE A 153 -0.97 6.59 3.12
N ALA A 154 -0.88 5.80 4.18
CA ALA A 154 0.25 4.93 4.45
C ALA A 154 -0.23 3.47 4.53
N PRO A 155 -0.26 2.73 3.40
CA PRO A 155 -0.49 1.29 3.44
C PRO A 155 0.50 0.59 4.37
N LEU A 156 1.77 0.96 4.32
CA LEU A 156 2.77 0.55 5.28
C LEU A 156 3.87 1.60 5.27
N TRP A 157 3.91 2.48 6.27
CA TRP A 157 5.03 3.39 6.43
C TRP A 157 6.05 2.81 7.40
N THR A 158 7.22 2.50 6.87
CA THR A 158 8.43 2.10 7.61
C THR A 158 9.65 2.41 6.75
N ARG A 159 10.85 2.17 7.27
CA ARG A 159 12.08 2.46 6.53
C ARG A 159 12.37 1.35 5.51
N LEU A 160 12.12 1.64 4.24
CA LEU A 160 12.33 0.71 3.12
C LEU A 160 13.53 1.15 2.28
N ASP A 161 14.18 0.22 1.59
CA ASP A 161 15.39 0.52 0.81
C ASP A 161 15.38 -0.15 -0.57
N ASN A 162 14.73 0.49 -1.54
CA ASN A 162 14.66 0.00 -2.91
C ASN A 162 16.02 0.05 -3.66
N ARG A 163 17.09 0.59 -3.08
CA ARG A 163 18.46 0.49 -3.64
C ARG A 163 19.02 -0.92 -3.50
N ARG A 164 18.46 -1.73 -2.60
CA ARG A 164 18.91 -3.10 -2.29
C ARG A 164 18.08 -4.18 -2.97
N GLY A 165 17.05 -3.81 -3.72
CA GLY A 165 16.16 -4.73 -4.44
C GLY A 165 14.70 -4.29 -4.40
N GLY A 166 13.84 -5.05 -5.07
CA GLY A 166 12.44 -4.72 -5.23
C GLY A 166 12.19 -3.55 -6.18
N THR A 167 10.92 -3.28 -6.45
CA THR A 167 10.48 -2.19 -7.32
C THR A 167 9.39 -1.39 -6.63
N ILE A 168 9.44 -0.08 -6.77
CA ILE A 168 8.33 0.81 -6.41
C ILE A 168 7.82 1.38 -7.73
N SER A 169 6.54 1.21 -8.01
CA SER A 169 5.95 1.64 -9.27
C SER A 169 4.60 2.29 -9.07
N TYR A 170 4.18 3.11 -10.03
CA TYR A 170 2.87 3.70 -10.04
C TYR A 170 2.34 3.96 -11.44
N ARG A 171 1.02 4.06 -11.55
CA ARG A 171 0.33 4.50 -12.77
C ARG A 171 -1.06 5.05 -12.45
N GLU A 172 -1.58 5.88 -13.35
CA GLU A 172 -3.02 6.10 -13.44
C GLU A 172 -3.58 5.25 -14.58
N ASP A 173 -4.60 4.45 -14.28
CA ASP A 173 -5.18 3.47 -15.16
C ASP A 173 -6.66 3.79 -15.41
N LYS A 174 -7.01 3.81 -16.70
CA LYS A 174 -8.38 4.03 -17.19
C LYS A 174 -8.85 2.90 -18.09
N SER A 175 -8.10 1.80 -18.16
CA SER A 175 -8.48 0.64 -18.94
C SER A 175 -9.77 0.03 -18.39
N SER A 176 -10.64 -0.45 -19.28
CA SER A 176 -11.91 -1.05 -18.89
C SER A 176 -11.73 -2.26 -17.96
N ALA A 177 -10.65 -3.04 -18.15
CA ALA A 177 -10.32 -4.18 -17.31
C ALA A 177 -10.03 -3.78 -15.85
N VAL A 178 -9.14 -2.80 -15.64
CA VAL A 178 -8.78 -2.33 -14.29
C VAL A 178 -9.96 -1.62 -13.62
N LEU A 179 -10.68 -0.78 -14.35
CA LEU A 179 -11.86 -0.09 -13.81
C LEU A 179 -12.98 -1.06 -13.43
N ALA A 180 -13.18 -2.14 -14.18
CA ALA A 180 -14.13 -3.19 -13.84
C ALA A 180 -13.73 -3.93 -12.56
N GLN A 181 -12.46 -4.30 -12.40
CA GLN A 181 -11.94 -4.94 -11.19
C GLN A 181 -12.08 -4.02 -9.96
N ALA A 182 -11.67 -2.76 -10.09
CA ALA A 182 -11.81 -1.77 -9.02
C ALA A 182 -13.27 -1.52 -8.63
N THR A 183 -14.17 -1.46 -9.62
CA THR A 183 -15.62 -1.34 -9.39
C THR A 183 -16.17 -2.55 -8.63
N ALA A 184 -15.79 -3.76 -9.04
CA ALA A 184 -16.21 -4.99 -8.37
C ALA A 184 -15.74 -5.03 -6.92
N ALA A 185 -14.48 -4.63 -6.66
CA ALA A 185 -13.94 -4.54 -5.31
C ALA A 185 -14.73 -3.57 -4.43
N VAL A 186 -14.99 -2.34 -4.91
CA VAL A 186 -15.79 -1.36 -4.16
C VAL A 186 -17.21 -1.87 -3.88
N LYS A 187 -17.90 -2.44 -4.87
CA LYS A 187 -19.25 -2.98 -4.70
C LYS A 187 -19.30 -4.15 -3.72
N ARG A 188 -18.23 -4.94 -3.60
CA ARG A 188 -18.14 -6.02 -2.63
C ARG A 188 -18.15 -5.51 -1.20
N TYR A 189 -17.48 -4.39 -0.92
CA TYR A 189 -17.37 -3.82 0.43
C TYR A 189 -18.50 -2.83 0.75
N PHE A 190 -19.01 -2.15 -0.27
CA PHE A 190 -20.03 -1.11 -0.13
C PHE A 190 -21.21 -1.42 -1.07
N PRO A 191 -21.92 -2.54 -0.88
CA PRO A 191 -22.93 -3.02 -1.82
C PRO A 191 -24.13 -2.08 -1.98
N SER A 192 -24.40 -1.24 -0.97
CA SER A 192 -25.47 -0.25 -0.99
C SER A 192 -25.08 1.06 -1.71
N ILE A 193 -23.81 1.24 -2.10
CA ILE A 193 -23.34 2.45 -2.77
C ILE A 193 -23.28 2.23 -4.28
N PRO A 194 -24.09 2.95 -5.09
CA PRO A 194 -23.95 2.88 -6.53
C PRO A 194 -22.61 3.48 -6.95
N PHE A 195 -21.78 2.65 -7.58
CA PHE A 195 -20.43 3.02 -7.96
C PHE A 195 -20.01 2.36 -9.28
N ALA A 196 -19.29 3.12 -10.10
CA ALA A 196 -18.58 2.68 -11.29
C ALA A 196 -17.34 3.55 -11.42
N ALA A 197 -16.16 2.94 -11.42
CA ALA A 197 -14.88 3.64 -11.47
C ALA A 197 -14.67 4.29 -12.84
N THR A 198 -14.11 5.51 -12.85
CA THR A 198 -13.68 6.22 -14.07
C THR A 198 -12.17 6.48 -14.10
N SER A 199 -11.50 6.36 -12.96
CA SER A 199 -10.04 6.40 -12.84
C SER A 199 -9.59 5.56 -11.65
N ALA A 200 -8.42 4.93 -11.76
CA ALA A 200 -7.71 4.28 -10.68
C ALA A 200 -6.24 4.71 -10.69
N PHE A 201 -5.75 5.29 -9.60
CA PHE A 201 -4.31 5.46 -9.38
C PHE A 201 -3.79 4.27 -8.58
N VAL A 202 -2.77 3.60 -9.08
CA VAL A 202 -2.18 2.39 -8.51
C VAL A 202 -0.74 2.72 -8.11
N ALA A 203 -0.37 2.46 -6.87
CA ALA A 203 1.01 2.46 -6.42
C ALA A 203 1.35 1.12 -5.77
N THR A 204 2.46 0.52 -6.17
CA THR A 204 2.90 -0.80 -5.73
C THR A 204 4.32 -0.72 -5.21
N TRP A 205 4.55 -1.29 -4.04
CA TRP A 205 5.86 -1.61 -3.51
C TRP A 205 5.96 -3.13 -3.63
N ASP A 206 6.78 -3.62 -4.55
CA ASP A 206 6.95 -5.05 -4.81
C ASP A 206 8.32 -5.52 -4.34
N SER A 207 8.33 -6.43 -3.37
CA SER A 207 9.52 -7.09 -2.85
C SER A 207 10.59 -6.11 -2.38
N VAL A 208 10.19 -4.99 -1.79
CA VAL A 208 11.10 -3.93 -1.33
C VAL A 208 11.67 -4.31 0.04
N PRO A 209 13.00 -4.32 0.24
CA PRO A 209 13.59 -4.74 1.50
C PRO A 209 13.49 -3.66 2.58
N TYR A 210 13.48 -4.08 3.85
CA TYR A 210 13.69 -3.17 4.97
C TYR A 210 15.11 -2.60 4.97
N TYR A 211 15.24 -1.37 5.44
CA TYR A 211 16.55 -0.72 5.63
C TYR A 211 17.44 -1.54 6.57
N ASN A 212 18.73 -1.65 6.25
CA ASN A 212 19.72 -2.44 6.99
C ASN A 212 19.34 -3.90 7.31
N GLY A 213 18.31 -4.46 6.65
CA GLY A 213 17.83 -5.81 6.94
C GLY A 213 17.15 -5.90 8.29
N GLY A 214 16.47 -4.84 8.74
CA GLY A 214 15.70 -4.77 9.99
C GLY A 214 14.52 -5.73 10.10
N GLY A 215 14.49 -6.80 9.30
CA GLY A 215 13.53 -7.89 9.43
C GLY A 215 14.03 -9.01 10.33
N VAL A 216 13.12 -9.64 11.07
CA VAL A 216 13.45 -10.67 12.07
C VAL A 216 13.75 -12.03 11.41
N ARG A 217 14.75 -12.75 11.93
CA ARG A 217 15.01 -14.17 11.58
C ARG A 217 14.27 -15.09 12.54
N HIS A 218 13.34 -15.91 12.06
CA HIS A 218 12.94 -17.12 12.77
C HIS A 218 14.00 -18.20 12.53
N THR A 219 14.84 -18.47 13.52
CA THR A 219 15.65 -19.70 13.55
C THR A 219 14.74 -20.84 13.99
N ILE A 220 14.28 -21.66 13.04
CA ILE A 220 13.70 -22.95 13.41
C ILE A 220 14.86 -23.84 13.84
N ILE A 221 15.03 -24.03 15.15
CA ILE A 221 15.91 -25.06 15.69
C ILE A 221 15.16 -26.37 15.53
N PHE A 222 15.58 -27.22 14.59
CA PHE A 222 15.21 -28.62 14.62
C PHE A 222 16.07 -29.29 15.70
N ASP A 223 15.51 -29.46 16.90
CA ASP A 223 16.07 -30.38 17.87
C ASP A 223 15.78 -31.80 17.37
N PHE A 224 16.81 -32.46 16.84
CA PHE A 224 16.78 -33.91 16.68
C PHE A 224 17.09 -34.53 18.05
N GLN A 225 16.09 -35.17 18.65
CA GLN A 225 16.28 -36.16 19.72
C GLN A 225 16.73 -37.49 19.10
#